data_AF-A0A2G2K0X4-F1
#
_entry.id   AF-A0A2G2K0X4-F1
#
_cell.length_a   1.000
_cell.length_b   1.000
_cell.length_c   1.000
_cell.angle_alpha   90.00
_cell.angle_beta   90.00
_cell.angle_gamma   90.00
#
_symmetry.space_group_name_H-M   'P 1'
#
loop_
_entity.id
_entity.type
_entity.pdbx_description
1 polymer ?
#
loop_
_entity_poly.entity_id
_entity_poly.type
_entity_poly.pdbx_seq_one_letter_code
_entity_poly.pdbx_strand_id
1 'polypeptide(L)'
;MKIKQEVLKGFITGVISSIIGVFICTVILSRVKGKSIEATFQLFKAEGHLWMLLALGAIANLIVFFLFLKKDMDYRARGVLLATMLVAFTAYGFYFL
;
A
#
# COMPACT_ATOMS: atom_id res chain seq x y z
N MET A 1 -6.31 22.69 -16.41
CA MET A 1 -5.77 21.62 -15.53
C MET A 1 -5.41 20.41 -16.38
N LYS A 2 -4.17 19.88 -16.30
CA LYS A 2 -3.76 18.71 -17.10
C LYS A 2 -4.14 17.42 -16.35
N ILE A 3 -5.27 16.82 -16.69
CA ILE A 3 -5.83 15.62 -16.05
C ILE A 3 -4.76 14.54 -15.79
N LYS A 4 -3.93 14.22 -16.80
CA LYS A 4 -2.87 13.21 -16.69
C LYS A 4 -1.88 13.49 -15.56
N GLN A 5 -1.52 14.75 -15.34
CA GLN A 5 -0.57 15.13 -14.28
C GLN A 5 -1.19 14.95 -12.89
N GLU A 6 -2.48 15.23 -12.73
CA GLU A 6 -3.18 15.05 -11.46
C GLU A 6 -3.35 13.55 -11.13
N VAL A 7 -3.70 12.72 -12.12
CA VAL A 7 -3.72 11.26 -11.95
C VAL A 7 -2.33 10.75 -11.57
N LEU A 8 -1.27 11.21 -12.22
CA LEU A 8 0.11 10.79 -11.91
C LEU A 8 0.52 11.18 -10.47
N LYS A 9 0.19 12.40 -10.03
CA LYS A 9 0.42 12.83 -8.63
C LYS A 9 -0.30 11.92 -7.64
N GLY A 10 -1.57 11.60 -7.94
CA GLY A 10 -2.36 10.68 -7.13
C GLY A 10 -1.75 9.29 -7.05
N PHE A 11 -1.30 8.76 -8.20
CA PHE A 11 -0.65 7.45 -8.29
C PHE A 11 0.64 7.40 -7.46
N ILE A 12 1.54 8.39 -7.62
CA ILE A 12 2.77 8.47 -6.82
C ILE A 12 2.45 8.55 -5.32
N THR A 13 1.45 9.36 -4.94
CA THR A 13 1.00 9.46 -3.54
C THR A 13 0.49 8.12 -3.02
N GLY A 14 -0.28 7.37 -3.81
CA GLY A 14 -0.77 6.03 -3.46
C GLY A 14 0.36 5.01 -3.30
N VAL A 15 1.36 5.01 -4.18
CA VAL A 15 2.54 4.13 -4.04
C VAL A 15 3.30 4.43 -2.75
N ILE A 16 3.57 5.70 -2.46
CA ILE A 16 4.24 6.11 -1.22
C ILE A 16 3.41 5.70 0.01
N SER A 17 2.10 5.94 -0.04
CA SER A 17 1.16 5.55 1.02
C SER A 17 1.19 4.05 1.28
N SER A 18 1.25 3.21 0.24
CA SER A 18 1.36 1.75 0.39
C SER A 18 2.69 1.34 1.02
N ILE A 19 3.81 1.95 0.62
CA ILE A 19 5.13 1.67 1.24
C ILE A 19 5.09 2.00 2.74
N ILE A 20 4.55 3.17 3.10
CA ILE A 20 4.36 3.57 4.49
C ILE A 20 3.43 2.58 5.21
N GLY A 21 2.32 2.19 4.58
CA GLY A 21 1.37 1.21 5.12
C GLY A 21 1.99 -0.15 5.39
N VAL A 22 2.82 -0.66 4.47
CA VAL A 22 3.57 -1.92 4.65
C VAL A 22 4.53 -1.80 5.82
N PHE A 23 5.26 -0.69 5.92
CA PHE A 23 6.17 -0.45 7.04
C PHE A 23 5.41 -0.42 8.39
N ILE A 24 4.33 0.37 8.47
CA ILE A 24 3.47 0.44 9.67
C ILE A 24 2.91 -0.94 10.01
N CYS A 25 2.41 -1.68 9.02
CA CYS A 25 1.90 -3.04 9.21
C CYS A 25 2.97 -3.97 9.77
N THR A 26 4.19 -3.92 9.24
CA THR A 26 5.32 -4.72 9.72
C THR A 26 5.68 -4.38 11.17
N VAL A 27 5.69 -3.08 11.53
CA VAL A 27 5.93 -2.63 12.91
C VAL A 27 4.83 -3.13 13.86
N ILE A 28 3.56 -3.03 13.46
CA ILE A 28 2.44 -3.54 14.27
C ILE A 28 2.58 -5.05 14.48
N LEU A 29 2.83 -5.80 13.41
CA LEU A 29 2.98 -7.25 13.47
C LEU A 29 4.20 -7.67 14.29
N SER A 30 5.30 -6.91 14.25
CA SER A 30 6.48 -7.21 15.05
C SER A 30 6.21 -7.06 16.54
N ARG A 31 5.44 -6.04 16.93
CA ARG A 31 4.98 -5.84 18.31
C ARG A 31 4.06 -6.96 18.77
N VAL A 32 3.09 -7.35 17.95
CA VAL A 32 2.15 -8.44 18.25
C VAL A 32 2.87 -9.80 18.39
N LYS A 33 3.84 -10.09 17.51
CA LYS A 33 4.60 -11.35 17.54
C LYS A 33 5.77 -11.36 18.54
N GLY A 34 6.04 -10.24 19.23
CA GLY A 34 7.17 -10.13 20.16
C GLY A 34 8.55 -10.27 19.49
N LYS A 35 8.67 -9.91 18.21
CA LYS A 35 9.90 -10.02 17.42
C LYS A 35 10.40 -8.63 16.98
N SER A 36 11.65 -8.55 16.55
CA SER A 36 12.15 -7.33 15.87
C SER A 36 11.46 -7.14 14.52
N ILE A 37 11.46 -5.91 14.00
CA ILE A 37 10.89 -5.57 12.69
C ILE A 37 11.56 -6.43 11.60
N GLU A 38 12.90 -6.51 11.62
CA GLU A 38 13.67 -7.31 10.68
C GLU A 38 13.31 -8.79 10.75
N ALA A 39 13.28 -9.38 11.95
CA ALA A 39 12.93 -10.79 12.11
C ALA A 39 11.49 -11.08 11.67
N THR A 40 10.56 -10.12 11.86
CA THR A 40 9.18 -10.25 11.40
C THR A 40 9.12 -10.21 9.89
N PHE A 41 9.79 -9.26 9.25
CA PHE A 41 9.83 -9.17 7.79
C PHE A 41 10.45 -10.43 7.17
N GLN A 42 11.57 -10.91 7.71
CA GLN A 42 12.22 -12.14 7.26
C GLN A 42 11.35 -13.37 7.47
N LEU A 43 10.58 -13.44 8.56
CA LEU A 43 9.61 -14.52 8.78
C LEU A 43 8.57 -14.55 7.66
N PHE A 44 7.90 -13.43 7.40
CA PHE A 44 6.90 -13.34 6.33
C PHE A 44 7.49 -13.60 4.94
N LYS A 45 8.76 -13.23 4.72
CA LYS A 45 9.48 -13.56 3.49
C LYS A 45 9.75 -15.05 3.36
N ALA A 46 10.24 -15.69 4.42
CA ALA A 46 10.58 -17.11 4.43
C ALA A 46 9.34 -18.01 4.33
N GLU A 47 8.21 -17.59 4.89
CA GLU A 47 6.93 -18.30 4.84
C GLU A 47 6.13 -18.04 3.53
N GLY A 48 6.65 -17.21 2.61
CA GLY A 48 5.93 -16.87 1.37
C GLY A 48 4.68 -16.02 1.61
N HIS A 49 4.66 -15.21 2.67
CA HIS A 49 3.51 -14.42 3.10
C HIS A 49 3.69 -12.90 2.84
N LEU A 50 4.61 -12.50 1.96
CA LEU A 50 4.81 -11.09 1.60
C LEU A 50 3.56 -10.43 0.99
N TRP A 51 2.74 -11.21 0.27
CA TRP A 51 1.46 -10.74 -0.28
C TRP A 51 0.53 -10.18 0.82
N MET A 52 0.57 -10.75 2.03
CA MET A 52 -0.26 -10.32 3.15
C MET A 52 0.19 -8.95 3.67
N LEU A 53 1.50 -8.71 3.76
CA LEU A 53 2.04 -7.40 4.13
C LEU A 53 1.67 -6.33 3.10
N LEU A 54 1.74 -6.66 1.81
CA LEU A 54 1.35 -5.77 0.72
C LEU A 54 -0.15 -5.44 0.78
N ALA A 55 -1.01 -6.44 0.93
CA ALA A 55 -2.46 -6.26 1.01
C ALA A 55 -2.87 -5.41 2.21
N LEU A 56 -2.32 -5.69 3.39
CA LEU A 56 -2.56 -4.90 4.61
C LEU A 56 -1.99 -3.49 4.48
N GLY A 57 -0.82 -3.33 3.89
CA GLY A 57 -0.20 -2.02 3.66
C GLY A 57 -1.00 -1.14 2.70
N ALA A 58 -1.63 -1.73 1.68
CA ALA A 58 -2.49 -1.01 0.74
C ALA A 58 -3.73 -0.38 1.40
N ILE A 59 -4.14 -0.82 2.60
CA ILE A 59 -5.24 -0.19 3.35
C ILE A 59 -4.95 1.29 3.62
N ALA A 60 -3.68 1.69 3.78
CA ALA A 60 -3.28 3.08 3.94
C ALA A 60 -3.73 3.96 2.74
N ASN A 61 -3.78 3.39 1.53
CA ASN A 61 -4.26 4.11 0.35
C ASN A 61 -5.73 4.52 0.46
N LEU A 62 -6.56 3.80 1.23
CA LEU A 62 -7.95 4.19 1.44
C LEU A 62 -8.04 5.53 2.17
N ILE A 63 -7.14 5.75 3.15
CA ILE A 63 -7.06 7.03 3.88
C ILE A 63 -6.74 8.16 2.90
N VAL A 64 -5.70 7.99 2.06
CA VAL A 64 -5.31 9.00 1.06
C VAL A 64 -6.40 9.21 0.02
N PHE A 65 -7.06 8.14 -0.42
CA PHE A 65 -8.15 8.18 -1.38
C PHE A 65 -9.32 9.03 -0.86
N PHE A 66 -9.81 8.75 0.35
CA PHE A 66 -10.90 9.51 0.96
C PHE A 66 -10.49 10.96 1.27
N LEU A 67 -9.23 11.22 1.64
CA LEU A 67 -8.72 12.58 1.82
C LEU A 67 -8.74 13.39 0.52
N PHE A 68 -8.46 12.77 -0.63
CA PHE A 68 -8.55 13.43 -1.92
C PHE A 68 -10.00 13.62 -2.37
N LEU A 69 -10.89 12.65 -2.14
CA LEU A 69 -12.32 12.82 -2.40
C LEU A 69 -12.93 13.96 -1.58
N LYS A 70 -12.61 14.06 -0.29
CA LYS A 70 -13.11 15.14 0.59
C LYS A 70 -12.66 16.54 0.15
N LYS A 71 -11.60 16.62 -0.66
CA LYS A 71 -11.03 17.88 -1.19
C LYS A 71 -11.41 18.12 -2.65
N ASP A 72 -12.40 17.40 -3.18
CA ASP A 72 -12.83 17.48 -4.58
C ASP A 72 -11.70 17.24 -5.59
N MET A 73 -10.68 16.45 -5.21
CA MET A 73 -9.53 16.12 -6.05
C MET A 73 -9.70 14.75 -6.73
N ASP A 74 -10.80 14.55 -7.44
CA ASP A 74 -11.20 13.26 -8.02
C ASP A 74 -10.14 12.63 -8.92
N TYR A 75 -9.44 13.43 -9.74
CA TYR A 75 -8.39 12.90 -10.62
C TYR A 75 -7.20 12.36 -9.83
N ARG A 76 -6.84 12.97 -8.69
CA ARG A 76 -5.80 12.41 -7.82
C ARG A 76 -6.31 11.17 -7.11
N ALA A 77 -7.57 11.15 -6.67
CA ALA A 77 -8.18 9.97 -6.07
C ALA A 77 -8.17 8.76 -7.04
N ARG A 78 -8.47 8.98 -8.33
CA ARG A 78 -8.30 7.95 -9.39
C ARG A 78 -6.86 7.45 -9.49
N GLY A 79 -5.88 8.34 -9.40
CA GLY A 79 -4.47 7.95 -9.33
C GLY A 79 -4.16 7.02 -8.15
N VAL A 80 -4.67 7.34 -6.96
CA VAL A 80 -4.50 6.49 -5.77
C VAL A 80 -5.14 5.11 -5.98
N LEU A 81 -6.33 5.04 -6.59
CA LEU A 81 -6.96 3.76 -6.94
C LEU A 81 -6.10 2.91 -7.89
N LEU A 82 -5.48 3.53 -8.90
CA LEU A 82 -4.55 2.83 -9.79
C LEU A 82 -3.34 2.27 -9.04
N ALA A 83 -2.81 3.00 -8.05
CA ALA A 83 -1.74 2.50 -7.18
C ALA A 83 -2.22 1.32 -6.32
N THR A 84 -3.45 1.37 -5.79
CA THR A 84 -4.05 0.25 -5.06
C THR A 84 -4.20 -0.99 -5.94
N MET A 85 -4.64 -0.84 -7.19
CA MET A 85 -4.73 -1.95 -8.15
C MET A 85 -3.34 -2.54 -8.45
N LEU A 86 -2.32 -1.70 -8.64
CA LEU A 86 -0.94 -2.17 -8.81
C LEU A 86 -0.49 -3.02 -7.62
N VAL A 87 -0.72 -2.57 -6.39
CA VAL A 87 -0.36 -3.33 -5.20
C VAL A 87 -1.17 -4.63 -5.12
N ALA A 88 -2.45 -4.61 -5.45
CA ALA A 88 -3.29 -5.81 -5.48
C ALA A 88 -2.78 -6.86 -6.49
N PHE A 89 -2.42 -6.46 -7.70
CA PHE A 89 -1.83 -7.37 -8.70
C PHE A 89 -0.45 -7.86 -8.27
N THR A 90 0.35 -7.02 -7.63
CA THR A 90 1.65 -7.41 -7.08
C THR A 90 1.48 -8.46 -5.98
N ALA A 91 0.56 -8.23 -5.04
CA ALA A 91 0.24 -9.16 -3.97
C ALA A 91 -0.31 -10.49 -4.52
N TYR A 92 -1.20 -10.43 -5.51
CA TYR A 92 -1.70 -11.61 -6.21
C TYR A 92 -0.55 -12.40 -6.85
N GLY A 93 0.37 -11.72 -7.53
CA GLY A 93 1.57 -12.34 -8.09
C GLY A 93 2.40 -13.08 -7.04
N PHE A 94 2.70 -12.43 -5.90
CA PHE A 94 3.43 -13.06 -4.79
C PHE A 94 2.68 -14.21 -4.09
N TYR A 95 1.36 -14.31 -4.24
CA TYR A 95 0.59 -15.39 -3.64
C TYR A 95 0.53 -16.64 -4.52
N PHE A 96 0.52 -16.48 -5.84
CA PHE A 96 0.32 -17.58 -6.80
C PHE A 96 1.60 -18.04 -7.53
N LEU A 97 2.64 -17.19 -7.61
CA LEU A 97 3.92 -17.49 -8.26
C LEU A 97 5.01 -17.74 -7.22
#